data_AF-X0UD21-F1
#
_entry.id   AF-X0UD21-F1
#
_cell.length_a   1.000
_cell.length_b   1.000
_cell.length_c   1.000
_cell.angle_alpha   90.00
_cell.angle_beta   90.00
_cell.angle_gamma   90.00
#
_symmetry.space_group_name_H-M   'P 1'
#
loop_
_entity.id
_entity.type
_entity.pdbx_description
1 polymer ?
#
loop_
_entity_poly.entity_id
_entity_poly.type
_entity_poly.pdbx_seq_one_letter_code
_entity_poly.pdbx_strand_id
1 'polypeptide(L)'
;MKIDKAKRLTKLPPYLFAKLNKMKSSLREERKDLIDLGVGDPDLPTPSPIIKRLSQAAENPRNHRYPSYQGLLSFRRAVSQWYQRRFGVRLDPEKEVLTLIGSKEGIAHISLALINPGDIALVPDPAYPV
;
A
#
# COMPACT_ATOMS: atom_id res chain seq x y z
N MET A 1 -28.05 21.22 -5.67
CA MET A 1 -27.12 21.45 -4.53
C MET A 1 -25.71 21.20 -5.01
N LYS A 2 -24.80 22.18 -4.90
CA LYS A 2 -23.39 22.03 -5.29
C LYS A 2 -22.59 21.69 -4.03
N ILE A 3 -21.82 20.60 -4.07
CA ILE A 3 -20.95 20.19 -2.95
C ILE A 3 -19.55 20.69 -3.25
N ASP A 4 -19.04 21.60 -2.42
CA ASP A 4 -17.67 22.08 -2.52
C ASP A 4 -16.72 21.08 -1.85
N LYS A 5 -15.60 20.80 -2.52
CA LYS A 5 -14.57 19.89 -2.02
C LYS A 5 -13.75 20.56 -0.91
N ALA A 6 -13.21 19.75 0.00
CA ALA A 6 -12.24 20.24 0.98
C ALA A 6 -11.00 20.83 0.29
N LYS A 7 -10.47 21.96 0.79
CA LYS A 7 -9.30 22.67 0.24
C LYS A 7 -8.07 21.79 0.02
N ARG A 8 -7.90 20.72 0.80
CA ARG A 8 -6.79 19.76 0.62
C ARG A 8 -6.90 18.99 -0.71
N LEU A 9 -8.12 18.68 -1.14
CA LEU A 9 -8.37 17.94 -2.37
C LEU A 9 -8.11 18.79 -3.62
N THR A 10 -8.22 20.12 -3.51
CA THR A 10 -7.93 21.01 -4.64
C THR A 10 -6.42 21.16 -4.90
N LYS A 11 -5.57 20.69 -3.98
CA LYS A 11 -4.11 20.71 -4.12
C LYS A 11 -3.53 19.40 -4.68
N LEU A 12 -4.33 18.35 -4.83
CA LEU A 12 -3.86 17.07 -5.35
C LEU A 12 -3.52 17.20 -6.85
N PRO A 13 -2.32 16.79 -7.29
CA PRO A 13 -1.95 16.85 -8.70
C PRO A 13 -2.76 15.84 -9.53
N PRO A 14 -2.83 16.02 -10.86
CA PRO A 14 -3.41 15.02 -11.74
C PRO A 14 -2.73 13.65 -11.59
N TYR A 15 -3.52 12.59 -11.46
CA TYR A 15 -2.98 11.25 -11.33
C TYR A 15 -2.53 10.70 -12.69
N LEU A 16 -1.21 10.67 -12.93
CA LEU A 16 -0.61 10.24 -14.20
C LEU A 16 -1.13 8.88 -14.69
N PHE A 17 -1.21 7.90 -13.78
CA PHE A 17 -1.65 6.55 -14.12
C PHE A 17 -3.11 6.48 -14.57
N ALA A 18 -3.99 7.39 -14.10
CA ALA A 18 -5.36 7.44 -14.63
C ALA A 18 -5.38 7.87 -16.10
N LYS A 19 -4.52 8.82 -16.49
CA LYS A 19 -4.40 9.25 -17.89
C LYS A 19 -3.83 8.13 -18.76
N LEU A 20 -2.80 7.44 -18.28
CA LEU A 20 -2.22 6.28 -18.98
C LEU A 20 -3.24 5.15 -19.13
N ASN A 21 -4.01 4.83 -18.09
CA ASN A 21 -5.07 3.82 -18.17
C ASN A 21 -6.14 4.16 -19.21
N LYS A 22 -6.54 5.43 -19.32
CA LYS A 22 -7.49 5.88 -20.36
C LYS A 22 -6.91 5.69 -21.77
N MET A 23 -5.64 6.02 -21.96
CA MET A 23 -4.95 5.81 -23.25
C MET A 23 -4.86 4.31 -23.60
N LYS A 24 -4.49 3.47 -22.63
CA LYS A 24 -4.44 2.01 -22.80
C LYS A 24 -5.80 1.43 -23.18
N SER A 25 -6.90 1.92 -22.57
CA SER A 25 -8.26 1.50 -22.93
C SER A 25 -8.59 1.83 -24.39
N SER A 26 -8.32 3.06 -24.84
CA SER A 26 -8.56 3.49 -26.23
C SER A 26 -7.81 2.60 -27.23
N LEU A 27 -6.52 2.34 -26.98
CA LEU A 27 -5.71 1.52 -27.88
C LEU A 27 -6.19 0.06 -27.94
N ARG A 28 -6.69 -0.48 -26.81
CA ARG A 28 -7.30 -1.82 -26.77
C ARG A 28 -8.63 -1.86 -27.54
N GLU A 29 -9.45 -0.81 -27.45
CA GLU A 29 -10.70 -0.68 -28.23
C GLU A 29 -10.40 -0.62 -29.74
N GLU A 30 -9.30 0.03 -30.12
CA GLU A 30 -8.76 0.06 -31.49
C GLU A 30 -8.10 -1.27 -31.93
N ARG A 31 -8.12 -2.31 -31.09
CA ARG A 31 -7.49 -3.63 -31.31
C ARG A 31 -5.99 -3.55 -31.62
N LYS A 32 -5.29 -2.56 -31.07
CA LYS A 32 -3.84 -2.45 -31.17
C LYS A 32 -3.18 -3.43 -30.22
N ASP A 33 -2.09 -4.05 -30.69
CA ASP A 33 -1.23 -4.87 -29.86
C ASP A 33 -0.42 -3.97 -28.92
N LEU A 34 -0.67 -4.11 -27.61
CA LEU A 34 -0.13 -3.21 -26.58
C LEU A 34 0.80 -3.98 -25.66
N ILE A 35 2.08 -3.61 -25.70
CA ILE A 35 3.07 -4.04 -24.72
C ILE A 35 3.08 -3.02 -23.57
N ASP A 36 2.54 -3.40 -22.41
CA ASP A 36 2.40 -2.53 -21.24
C ASP A 36 3.58 -2.72 -20.27
N LEU A 37 4.53 -1.79 -20.32
CA LEU A 37 5.67 -1.71 -19.39
C LEU A 37 5.51 -0.53 -18.41
N GLY A 38 4.30 0.01 -18.28
CA GLY A 38 4.07 1.28 -17.59
C GLY A 38 3.77 1.17 -16.09
N VAL A 39 3.50 -0.03 -15.58
CA VAL A 39 3.13 -0.26 -14.17
C VAL A 39 3.93 -1.44 -13.63
N GLY A 40 4.56 -1.26 -12.46
CA GLY A 40 5.33 -2.31 -11.77
C GLY A 40 4.45 -3.32 -11.02
N ASP A 41 3.33 -3.71 -11.60
CA ASP A 41 2.47 -4.76 -11.03
C ASP A 41 3.06 -6.13 -11.41
N PRO A 42 3.34 -7.03 -10.47
CA PRO A 42 3.88 -8.35 -10.78
C PRO A 42 2.93 -9.14 -11.69
N ASP A 43 3.50 -9.78 -12.71
CA ASP A 43 2.81 -10.65 -13.66
C ASP A 43 2.70 -12.10 -13.16
N LEU A 44 3.55 -12.49 -12.21
CA LEU A 44 3.54 -13.81 -11.59
C LEU A 44 2.52 -13.90 -10.45
N PRO A 45 1.86 -15.06 -10.29
CA PRO A 45 0.89 -15.26 -9.23
C PRO A 45 1.56 -15.31 -7.84
N THR A 46 0.79 -14.95 -6.82
CA THR A 46 1.18 -15.16 -5.43
C THR A 46 1.53 -16.63 -5.18
N PRO A 47 2.68 -16.95 -4.53
CA PRO A 47 3.09 -18.33 -4.25
C PRO A 47 2.01 -19.18 -3.57
N SER A 48 1.82 -20.41 -4.05
CA SER A 48 0.76 -21.32 -3.58
C SER A 48 0.70 -21.55 -2.07
N PRO A 49 1.82 -21.64 -1.32
CA PRO A 49 1.77 -21.78 0.13
C PRO A 49 1.04 -20.63 0.84
N ILE A 50 1.16 -19.40 0.32
CA ILE A 50 0.50 -18.21 0.88
C ILE A 50 -1.01 -18.29 0.65
N ILE A 51 -1.42 -18.60 -0.59
CA ILE A 51 -2.84 -18.77 -0.94
C ILE A 51 -3.50 -19.89 -0.12
N LYS A 52 -2.83 -21.04 0.02
CA LYS A 52 -3.33 -22.16 0.83
C LYS A 52 -3.50 -21.76 2.29
N ARG A 53 -2.52 -21.05 2.88
CA ARG A 53 -2.58 -20.62 4.28
C ARG A 53 -3.68 -19.59 4.52
N LEU A 54 -3.91 -18.68 3.56
CA LEU A 54 -5.01 -17.73 3.58
C LEU A 54 -6.37 -18.45 3.56
N SER A 55 -6.55 -19.40 2.63
CA SER A 55 -7.79 -20.17 2.52
C SER A 55 -8.11 -20.90 3.83
N GLN A 56 -7.12 -21.60 4.40
CA GLN A 56 -7.26 -22.26 5.70
C GLN A 56 -7.54 -21.27 6.84
N ALA A 57 -6.95 -20.07 6.82
CA ALA A 57 -7.22 -19.04 7.82
C ALA A 57 -8.67 -18.53 7.74
N ALA A 58 -9.22 -18.41 6.54
CA ALA A 58 -10.56 -17.89 6.31
C ALA A 58 -11.66 -18.83 6.85
N GLU A 59 -11.40 -20.14 6.90
CA GLU A 59 -12.32 -21.13 7.46
C GLU A 59 -12.49 -21.02 8.98
N ASN A 60 -11.60 -20.33 9.69
CA ASN A 60 -11.68 -20.17 11.14
C ASN A 60 -12.59 -18.99 11.52
N PRO A 61 -13.76 -19.21 12.16
CA PRO A 61 -14.71 -18.13 12.50
C PRO A 61 -14.15 -17.09 13.48
N ARG A 62 -13.09 -17.42 14.23
CA ARG A 62 -12.42 -16.44 15.11
C ARG A 62 -11.79 -15.29 14.33
N ASN A 63 -11.40 -15.53 13.08
CA ASN A 63 -10.78 -14.53 12.21
C ASN A 63 -11.81 -13.58 11.56
N HIS A 64 -13.11 -13.81 11.74
CA HIS A 64 -14.17 -12.97 11.17
C HIS A 64 -14.52 -11.78 12.07
N ARG A 65 -13.98 -11.76 13.31
CA ARG A 65 -14.18 -10.68 14.28
C ARG A 65 -13.20 -9.55 14.01
N TYR A 66 -13.48 -8.39 14.60
CA TYR A 66 -12.52 -7.28 14.59
C TYR A 66 -11.17 -7.73 15.17
N PRO A 67 -10.06 -7.50 14.45
CA PRO A 67 -8.73 -7.76 14.98
C PRO A 67 -8.36 -6.73 16.04
N SER A 68 -7.25 -6.94 16.75
CA SER A 68 -6.64 -5.87 17.54
C SER A 68 -6.27 -4.69 16.64
N TYR A 69 -6.38 -3.46 17.15
CA TYR A 69 -6.09 -2.24 16.40
C TYR A 69 -4.69 -2.21 15.76
N GLN A 70 -3.70 -2.82 16.41
CA GLN A 70 -2.30 -2.88 15.94
C GLN A 70 -2.02 -4.06 14.99
N GLY A 71 -3.05 -4.85 14.63
CA GLY A 71 -2.89 -6.12 13.93
C GLY A 71 -2.37 -7.27 14.80
N LEU A 72 -2.35 -8.47 14.25
CA LEU A 72 -2.01 -9.70 14.96
C LEU A 72 -0.57 -9.65 15.50
N LEU A 73 -0.39 -9.86 16.82
CA LEU A 73 0.94 -9.93 17.44
C LEU A 73 1.83 -11.01 16.82
N SER A 74 1.24 -12.14 16.39
CA SER A 74 1.97 -13.20 15.69
C SER A 74 2.57 -12.74 14.36
N PHE A 75 1.85 -11.90 13.61
CA PHE A 75 2.37 -11.30 12.38
C PHE A 75 3.49 -10.31 12.68
N ARG A 76 3.31 -9.44 13.67
CA ARG A 76 4.35 -8.48 14.09
C ARG A 76 5.64 -9.15 14.54
N ARG A 77 5.53 -10.25 15.30
CA ARG A 77 6.68 -11.12 15.66
C ARG A 77 7.36 -11.71 14.42
N ALA A 78 6.60 -12.19 13.44
CA ALA A 78 7.18 -12.71 12.20
C ALA A 78 7.94 -11.62 11.42
N VAL A 79 7.43 -10.38 11.39
CA VAL A 79 8.13 -9.22 10.79
C VAL A 79 9.43 -8.91 11.53
N SER A 80 9.41 -8.76 12.86
CA SER A 80 10.63 -8.52 13.65
C SER A 80 11.69 -9.59 13.42
N GLN A 81 11.29 -10.87 13.41
CA GLN A 81 12.22 -11.98 13.15
C GLN A 81 12.78 -11.96 11.73
N TRP A 82 11.96 -11.61 10.73
CA TRP A 82 12.42 -11.47 9.34
C TRP A 82 13.42 -10.32 9.20
N TYR A 83 13.17 -9.17 9.84
CA TYR A 83 14.08 -8.03 9.88
C TYR A 83 15.44 -8.40 10.49
N GLN A 84 15.43 -9.13 11.62
CA GLN A 84 16.66 -9.60 12.25
C GLN A 84 17.45 -10.54 11.32
N ARG A 85 16.78 -11.49 10.67
CA ARG A 85 17.47 -12.44 9.77
C ARG A 85 17.99 -11.79 8.50
N ARG A 86 17.22 -10.87 7.92
CA ARG A 86 17.54 -10.28 6.60
C ARG A 86 18.52 -9.12 6.71
N PHE A 87 18.38 -8.30 7.75
CA PHE A 87 19.10 -7.03 7.89
C PHE A 87 19.91 -6.92 9.19
N GLY A 88 19.79 -7.87 10.12
CA GLY A 88 20.48 -7.81 11.42
C GLY A 88 19.85 -6.82 12.41
N VAL A 89 18.66 -6.28 12.10
CA VAL A 89 17.98 -5.26 12.90
C VAL A 89 16.99 -5.91 13.86
N ARG A 90 17.12 -5.59 15.16
CA ARG A 90 16.18 -6.01 16.21
C ARG A 90 15.04 -5.00 16.31
N LEU A 91 13.80 -5.48 16.28
CA LEU A 91 12.58 -4.69 16.45
C LEU A 91 11.72 -5.29 17.56
N ASP A 92 11.26 -4.48 18.51
CA ASP A 92 10.22 -4.83 19.46
C ASP A 92 8.87 -4.97 18.71
N PRO A 93 8.30 -6.20 18.60
CA PRO A 93 7.07 -6.41 17.85
C PRO A 93 5.86 -5.70 18.48
N GLU A 94 5.93 -5.31 19.76
CA GLU A 94 4.85 -4.61 20.46
C GLU A 94 4.89 -3.09 20.25
N LYS A 95 6.07 -2.52 19.96
CA LYS A 95 6.28 -1.06 19.93
C LYS A 95 6.77 -0.52 18.58
N GLU A 96 7.47 -1.33 17.79
CA GLU A 96 8.21 -0.88 16.60
C GLU A 96 7.70 -1.52 15.30
N VAL A 97 6.56 -2.22 15.35
CA VAL A 97 5.92 -2.83 14.16
C VAL A 97 4.43 -2.48 14.13
N LEU A 98 4.00 -1.84 13.04
CA LEU A 98 2.59 -1.52 12.75
C LEU A 98 2.15 -2.19 11.46
N THR A 99 0.98 -2.84 11.47
CA THR A 99 0.38 -3.44 10.28
C THR A 99 -0.45 -2.43 9.51
N LEU A 100 -0.32 -2.43 8.18
CA LEU A 100 -0.97 -1.47 7.28
C LEU A 100 -1.80 -2.18 6.22
N ILE A 101 -2.77 -1.46 5.65
CA ILE A 101 -3.53 -1.93 4.48
C ILE A 101 -2.75 -1.56 3.21
N GLY A 102 -1.56 -2.15 3.08
CA GLY A 102 -0.60 -1.85 2.02
C GLY A 102 0.21 -0.58 2.26
N SER A 103 1.30 -0.43 1.50
CA SER A 103 2.28 0.66 1.67
C SER A 103 1.69 2.06 1.42
N LYS A 104 0.79 2.18 0.44
CA LYS A 104 0.15 3.44 0.05
C LYS A 104 -0.63 4.08 1.19
N GLU A 105 -1.29 3.26 2.01
CA GLU A 105 -2.02 3.71 3.19
C GLU A 105 -1.07 4.26 4.25
N GLY A 106 0.02 3.54 4.56
CA GLY A 106 1.03 4.01 5.51
C GLY A 106 1.71 5.31 5.10
N ILE A 107 2.13 5.43 3.83
CA ILE A 107 2.78 6.64 3.31
C ILE A 107 1.83 7.85 3.39
N ALA A 108 0.54 7.66 3.11
CA ALA A 108 -0.44 8.73 3.24
C ALA A 108 -0.65 9.15 4.70
N HIS A 109 -0.78 8.17 5.62
CA HIS A 109 -1.09 8.46 7.03
C HIS A 109 0.11 8.96 7.83
N ILE A 110 1.34 8.54 7.52
CA ILE A 110 2.52 9.01 8.27
C ILE A 110 2.69 10.52 8.16
N SER A 111 2.40 11.09 6.99
CA SER A 111 2.41 12.55 6.79
C SER A 111 1.36 13.25 7.64
N LEU A 112 0.16 12.67 7.75
CA LEU A 112 -0.91 13.20 8.61
C LEU A 112 -0.58 13.10 10.10
N ALA A 113 0.23 12.12 10.50
CA ALA A 113 0.62 11.90 11.89
C ALA A 113 1.79 12.79 12.35
N LEU A 114 2.69 13.17 11.45
CA LEU A 114 3.97 13.79 11.80
C LEU A 114 4.18 15.21 11.27
N ILE A 115 3.37 15.70 10.31
CA ILE A 115 3.63 16.95 9.60
C ILE A 115 2.48 17.95 9.82
N ASN A 116 2.81 19.13 10.34
CA ASN A 116 1.89 20.26 10.48
C ASN A 116 1.99 21.24 9.28
N PRO A 117 0.99 22.11 9.09
CA PRO A 117 1.10 23.19 8.11
C PRO A 117 2.30 24.10 8.39
N GLY A 118 3.21 24.19 7.41
CA GLY A 118 4.45 24.98 7.53
C GLY A 118 5.71 24.14 7.72
N ASP A 119 5.57 22.87 8.10
CA ASP A 119 6.70 21.95 8.21
C ASP A 119 7.25 21.56 6.83
N ILE A 120 8.53 21.16 6.80
CA ILE A 120 9.26 20.80 5.58
C ILE A 120 9.43 19.28 5.54
N ALA A 121 9.08 18.66 4.40
CA ALA A 121 9.39 17.27 4.09
C ALA A 121 10.45 17.21 2.97
N LEU A 122 11.53 16.47 3.19
CA LEU A 122 12.53 16.21 2.15
C LEU A 122 12.03 15.06 1.26
N VAL A 123 11.94 15.32 -0.05
CA VAL A 123 11.48 14.34 -1.05
C VAL A 123 12.59 14.21 -2.11
N PRO A 124 13.03 12.99 -2.46
CA PRO A 124 14.04 12.80 -3.50
C PRO A 124 13.48 13.18 -4.88
N ASP A 125 14.38 13.47 -5.83
CA ASP A 125 14.03 13.66 -7.23
C ASP A 125 14.93 12.76 -8.10
N PRO A 126 14.39 11.72 -8.77
CA PRO A 126 12.98 11.34 -8.87
C PRO A 126 12.41 10.66 -7.60
N ALA A 127 11.09 10.75 -7.41
CA ALA A 127 10.36 10.12 -6.30
C ALA A 127 9.17 9.26 -6.75
N TYR A 128 8.70 8.41 -5.83
CA TYR A 128 7.42 7.73 -5.95
C TYR A 128 6.28 8.78 -5.85
N PRO A 129 5.40 8.90 -6.87
CA PRO A 129 4.48 10.04 -7.00
C PRO A 129 3.18 9.91 -6.19
N VAL A 130 3.14 8.96 -5.26
CA VAL A 130 1.93 8.52 -4.54
C VAL A 130 2.11 8.72 -3.06
#